data_AF-A0A842UZR7-F1
#
_entry.id   AF-A0A842UZR7-F1
#
_cell.length_a   1.000
_cell.length_b   1.000
_cell.length_c   1.000
_cell.angle_alpha   90.00
_cell.angle_beta   90.00
_cell.angle_gamma   90.00
#
_symmetry.space_group_name_H-M   'P 1'
#
loop_
_entity.id
_entity.type
_entity.pdbx_description
1 polymer ?
#
loop_
_entity_poly.entity_id
_entity_poly.type
_entity_poly.pdbx_seq_one_letter_code
_entity_poly.pdbx_strand_id
1 'polypeptide(L)'
;MTRIVLDLTKTIDQNASEYFEKAKKARKKMKGAQEALEKSRQKLKKARKKSMKAEAAAEQITFQKPKPEWYEKFRWFISSEGFLVIGGRDATTNEMIIKKHTKSKDLVFHTDMSGSPFFVIQSDSLEGKSIGKPTIQQTADATCTFSKAFKLGLARQDVFYVKPDQVTKEAKAGEYLQKGAFMIKGKTTYVDNRINCAVGITEEGRIMAGPVEAVSKNCTSYVQIGQGDQKTSRVAKLIQKKIGGDLDDIIRAMPTGGCRIERSGSAKTLRPKKEKKSD
;
A
#
# COMPACT_ATOMS: atom_id res chain seq x y z
N MET A 1 22.41 -56.56 -19.74
CA MET A 1 23.57 -56.88 -20.60
C MET A 1 23.42 -56.12 -21.91
N THR A 2 24.39 -55.30 -22.27
CA THR A 2 24.38 -54.56 -23.54
C THR A 2 24.80 -55.52 -24.66
N ARG A 3 23.90 -55.85 -25.59
CA ARG A 3 24.24 -56.66 -26.77
C ARG A 3 24.92 -55.76 -27.80
N ILE A 4 26.12 -56.13 -28.23
CA ILE A 4 26.91 -55.39 -29.22
C ILE A 4 26.93 -56.22 -30.51
N VAL A 5 26.57 -55.60 -31.63
CA VAL A 5 26.60 -56.24 -32.95
C VAL A 5 27.98 -56.02 -33.55
N LEU A 6 28.73 -57.09 -33.82
CA LEU A 6 30.05 -57.00 -34.44
C LEU A 6 29.95 -57.33 -35.92
N ASP A 7 30.64 -56.55 -36.75
CA ASP A 7 30.80 -56.82 -38.16
C ASP A 7 31.96 -57.82 -38.34
N LEU A 8 31.64 -59.03 -38.79
CA LEU A 8 32.61 -60.12 -38.95
C LEU A 8 33.60 -59.88 -40.11
N THR A 9 33.33 -58.89 -40.97
CA THR A 9 34.24 -58.50 -42.07
C THR A 9 35.36 -57.55 -41.62
N LYS A 10 35.33 -57.10 -40.36
CA LYS A 10 36.28 -56.15 -39.76
C LYS A 10 37.00 -56.76 -38.58
N THR A 11 38.19 -56.26 -38.27
CA THR A 11 38.90 -56.68 -37.05
C THR A 11 38.16 -56.21 -35.79
N ILE A 12 38.46 -56.84 -34.66
CA ILE A 12 37.90 -56.48 -33.34
C ILE A 12 38.21 -55.01 -33.02
N ASP A 13 39.43 -54.56 -33.32
CA ASP A 13 39.86 -53.16 -33.10
C ASP A 13 39.12 -52.17 -34.00
N GLN A 14 38.84 -52.56 -35.26
CA GLN A 14 38.06 -51.73 -36.18
C GLN A 14 36.61 -51.59 -35.71
N ASN A 15 35.98 -52.68 -35.25
CA ASN A 15 34.65 -52.65 -34.65
C ASN A 15 34.62 -51.76 -33.39
N ALA A 16 35.59 -51.93 -32.48
CA ALA A 16 35.71 -51.12 -31.27
C ALA A 16 35.90 -49.62 -31.59
N SER A 17 36.72 -49.31 -32.58
CA SER A 17 36.96 -47.94 -33.07
C SER A 17 35.69 -47.31 -33.65
N GLU A 18 34.89 -48.08 -34.40
CA GLU A 18 33.63 -47.60 -34.97
C GLU A 18 32.60 -47.26 -33.88
N TYR A 19 32.47 -48.11 -32.85
CA TYR A 19 31.61 -47.83 -31.70
C TYR A 19 32.10 -46.64 -30.87
N PHE A 20 33.42 -46.50 -30.70
CA PHE A 20 34.01 -45.35 -30.03
C PHE A 20 33.71 -44.03 -30.77
N GLU A 21 33.87 -44.01 -32.10
CA GLU A 21 33.56 -42.84 -32.92
C GLU A 21 32.06 -42.52 -32.95
N LYS A 22 31.18 -43.55 -32.98
CA LYS A 22 29.73 -43.36 -32.82
C LYS A 22 29.39 -42.75 -31.46
N ALA A 23 29.97 -43.24 -30.38
CA ALA A 23 29.76 -42.71 -29.03
C ALA A 23 30.28 -41.27 -28.89
N LYS A 24 31.44 -40.95 -29.48
CA LYS A 24 32.02 -39.60 -29.51
C LYS A 24 31.13 -38.62 -30.27
N LYS A 25 30.60 -39.02 -31.44
CA LYS A 25 29.63 -38.23 -32.21
C LYS A 25 28.33 -38.01 -31.44
N ALA A 26 27.80 -39.04 -30.78
CA ALA A 26 26.60 -38.94 -29.94
C ALA A 26 26.80 -37.98 -28.75
N ARG A 27 27.94 -38.06 -28.06
CA ARG A 27 28.31 -37.14 -26.95
C ARG A 27 28.41 -35.69 -27.44
N LYS A 28 29.02 -35.45 -28.60
CA LYS A 28 29.12 -34.09 -29.18
C LYS A 28 27.74 -33.53 -29.53
N LYS A 29 26.85 -34.34 -30.13
CA LYS A 29 25.46 -33.95 -30.42
C LYS A 29 24.67 -33.66 -29.14
N MET A 30 24.83 -34.48 -28.10
CA MET A 30 24.18 -34.28 -26.79
C MET A 30 24.60 -32.96 -26.14
N LYS A 31 25.90 -32.64 -26.15
CA LYS A 31 26.42 -31.37 -25.63
C LYS A 31 25.84 -30.17 -26.39
N GLY A 32 25.83 -30.22 -27.73
CA GLY A 32 25.22 -29.17 -28.55
C GLY A 32 23.71 -28.99 -28.29
N ALA A 33 22.98 -30.09 -28.11
CA ALA A 33 21.55 -30.06 -27.77
C ALA A 33 21.30 -29.45 -26.38
N GLN A 34 22.14 -29.75 -25.39
CA GLN A 34 22.07 -29.16 -24.04
C GLN A 34 22.33 -27.65 -24.07
N GLU A 35 23.36 -27.19 -24.78
CA GLU A 35 23.66 -25.77 -24.93
C GLU A 35 22.52 -25.01 -25.65
N ALA A 36 21.92 -25.62 -26.68
CA ALA A 36 20.76 -25.07 -27.37
C ALA A 36 19.52 -24.98 -26.44
N LEU A 37 19.28 -26.02 -25.64
CA LEU A 37 18.20 -26.04 -24.65
C LEU A 37 18.37 -24.92 -23.62
N GLU A 38 19.58 -24.71 -23.12
CA GLU A 38 19.88 -23.67 -22.14
C GLU A 38 19.68 -22.27 -22.72
N LYS A 39 20.20 -22.02 -23.94
CA LYS A 39 19.95 -20.76 -24.65
C LYS A 39 18.46 -20.51 -24.88
N SER A 40 17.69 -21.54 -25.25
CA SER A 40 16.23 -21.43 -25.41
C SER A 40 15.53 -21.13 -24.09
N ARG A 41 15.93 -21.78 -22.98
CA ARG A 41 15.39 -21.48 -21.63
C ARG A 41 15.68 -20.05 -21.20
N GLN A 42 16.89 -19.54 -21.46
CA GLN A 42 17.24 -18.14 -21.16
C GLN A 42 16.44 -17.16 -22.01
N LYS A 43 16.27 -17.42 -23.31
CA LYS A 43 15.40 -16.62 -24.20
C LYS A 43 13.95 -16.62 -23.72
N LEU A 44 13.41 -17.78 -23.34
CA LEU A 44 12.04 -17.90 -22.80
C LEU A 44 11.87 -17.10 -21.50
N LYS A 45 12.84 -17.17 -20.57
CA LYS A 45 12.82 -16.36 -19.34
C LYS A 45 12.85 -14.85 -19.65
N LYS A 46 13.68 -14.42 -20.60
CA LYS A 46 13.74 -13.00 -21.02
C LYS A 46 12.45 -12.54 -21.69
N ALA A 47 11.87 -13.37 -22.56
CA ALA A 47 10.60 -13.10 -23.24
C ALA A 47 9.44 -13.00 -22.24
N ARG A 48 9.31 -13.96 -21.30
CA ARG A 48 8.31 -13.89 -20.22
C ARG A 48 8.46 -12.66 -19.34
N LYS A 49 9.70 -12.27 -19.01
CA LYS A 49 9.95 -11.05 -18.23
C LYS A 49 9.59 -9.78 -19.00
N LYS A 50 9.74 -9.78 -20.33
CA LYS A 50 9.30 -8.68 -21.19
C LYS A 50 7.78 -8.65 -21.34
N SER A 51 7.13 -9.79 -21.55
CA SER A 51 5.66 -9.87 -21.65
C SER A 51 4.99 -9.45 -20.36
N MET A 52 5.44 -9.94 -19.20
CA MET A 52 4.92 -9.51 -17.89
C MET A 52 5.10 -8.02 -17.64
N LYS A 53 6.20 -7.42 -18.12
CA LYS A 53 6.41 -5.97 -18.03
C LYS A 53 5.50 -5.20 -18.98
N ALA A 54 5.26 -5.73 -20.18
CA ALA A 54 4.38 -5.13 -21.18
C ALA A 54 2.90 -5.23 -20.76
N GLU A 55 2.47 -6.37 -20.21
CA GLU A 55 1.15 -6.56 -19.62
C GLU A 55 0.93 -5.62 -18.43
N ALA A 56 1.90 -5.53 -17.50
CA ALA A 56 1.81 -4.58 -16.39
C ALA A 56 1.78 -3.11 -16.85
N ALA A 57 2.52 -2.77 -17.92
CA ALA A 57 2.48 -1.43 -18.51
C ALA A 57 1.16 -1.17 -19.25
N ALA A 58 0.60 -2.17 -19.94
CA ALA A 58 -0.68 -2.07 -20.63
C ALA A 58 -1.87 -1.94 -19.65
N GLU A 59 -1.86 -2.68 -18.54
CA GLU A 59 -2.82 -2.51 -17.45
C GLU A 59 -2.71 -1.11 -16.82
N GLN A 60 -1.50 -0.57 -16.63
CA GLN A 60 -1.31 0.80 -16.15
C GLN A 60 -1.87 1.86 -17.11
N ILE A 61 -1.86 1.62 -18.42
CA ILE A 61 -2.41 2.56 -19.42
C ILE A 61 -3.94 2.59 -19.39
N THR A 62 -4.61 1.52 -18.94
CA THR A 62 -6.08 1.46 -18.88
C THR A 62 -6.70 2.21 -17.70
N PHE A 63 -5.96 2.43 -16.62
CA PHE A 63 -6.39 3.32 -15.53
C PHE A 63 -5.94 4.75 -15.83
N GLN A 64 -6.69 5.47 -16.65
CA GLN A 64 -6.53 6.93 -16.71
C GLN A 64 -6.67 7.46 -15.28
N LYS A 65 -5.61 8.09 -14.73
CA LYS A 65 -5.66 8.66 -13.38
C LYS A 65 -6.88 9.58 -13.31
N PRO A 66 -7.81 9.36 -12.35
CA PRO A 66 -8.94 10.26 -12.19
C PRO A 66 -8.42 11.67 -11.89
N LYS A 67 -9.25 12.69 -12.14
CA LYS A 67 -8.90 14.05 -11.74
C LYS A 67 -8.61 14.05 -10.23
N PRO A 68 -7.46 14.62 -9.81
CA PRO A 68 -7.05 14.57 -8.42
C PRO A 68 -8.04 15.35 -7.58
N GLU A 69 -8.55 14.72 -6.53
CA GLU A 69 -9.38 15.39 -5.55
C GLU A 69 -8.52 16.31 -4.66
N TRP A 70 -9.14 17.38 -4.16
CA TRP A 70 -8.41 18.38 -3.38
C TRP A 70 -7.79 17.80 -2.10
N TYR A 71 -8.36 16.73 -1.54
CA TYR A 71 -7.91 16.08 -0.31
C TYR A 71 -6.76 15.08 -0.53
N GLU A 72 -6.47 14.66 -1.77
CA GLU A 72 -5.33 13.79 -2.10
C GLU A 72 -3.98 14.49 -1.83
N LYS A 73 -4.03 15.81 -1.56
CA LYS A 73 -2.90 16.54 -0.99
C LYS A 73 -2.58 16.22 0.46
N PHE A 74 -3.44 15.50 1.16
CA PHE A 74 -3.29 15.12 2.57
C PHE A 74 -3.19 13.60 2.71
N ARG A 75 -2.94 13.13 3.93
CA ARG A 75 -3.34 11.76 4.29
C ARG A 75 -4.86 11.77 4.32
N TRP A 76 -5.50 10.76 3.77
CA TRP A 76 -6.95 10.74 3.73
C TRP A 76 -7.47 9.32 3.72
N PHE A 77 -8.66 9.15 4.27
CA PHE A 77 -9.45 7.94 4.10
C PHE A 77 -10.94 8.27 4.26
N ILE A 78 -11.78 7.41 3.71
CA ILE A 78 -13.21 7.38 3.99
C ILE A 78 -13.43 6.38 5.13
N SER A 79 -14.02 6.84 6.22
CA SER A 79 -14.36 5.97 7.36
C SER A 79 -15.34 4.87 6.96
N SER A 80 -15.52 3.86 7.82
CA SER A 80 -16.53 2.83 7.57
C SER A 80 -17.96 3.39 7.53
N GLU A 81 -18.20 4.57 8.10
CA GLU A 81 -19.51 5.22 8.06
C GLU A 81 -19.68 6.19 6.88
N GLY A 82 -18.64 6.35 6.05
CA GLY A 82 -18.64 7.16 4.83
C GLY A 82 -18.12 8.59 5.01
N PHE A 83 -17.75 9.01 6.22
CA PHE A 83 -17.17 10.33 6.45
C PHE A 83 -15.76 10.44 5.87
N LEU A 84 -15.46 11.56 5.21
CA LEU A 84 -14.11 11.92 4.79
C LEU A 84 -13.28 12.33 6.02
N VAL A 85 -12.12 11.72 6.15
CA VAL A 85 -11.14 12.04 7.18
C VAL A 85 -9.84 12.45 6.50
N ILE A 86 -9.30 13.62 6.87
CA ILE A 86 -8.05 14.15 6.33
C ILE A 86 -7.02 14.34 7.44
N GLY A 87 -5.74 14.17 7.12
CA GLY A 87 -4.64 14.28 8.08
C GLY A 87 -3.37 14.87 7.46
N GLY A 88 -2.65 15.67 8.22
CA GLY A 88 -1.45 16.32 7.70
C GLY A 88 -0.28 15.35 7.54
N ARG A 89 0.61 15.67 6.61
CA ARG A 89 1.83 14.91 6.32
C ARG A 89 3.07 15.54 6.97
N ASP A 90 3.00 16.85 7.19
CA ASP A 90 4.06 17.70 7.74
C ASP A 90 3.44 18.93 8.41
N ALA A 91 4.29 19.77 9.02
CA ALA A 91 3.87 21.00 9.68
C ALA A 91 3.09 21.96 8.75
N THR A 92 3.44 22.05 7.46
CA THR A 92 2.80 22.99 6.52
C THR A 92 1.39 22.51 6.16
N THR A 93 1.22 21.22 5.92
CA THR A 93 -0.07 20.59 5.63
C THR A 93 -0.97 20.54 6.87
N ASN A 94 -0.42 20.32 8.06
CA ASN A 94 -1.15 20.48 9.33
C ASN A 94 -1.77 21.88 9.43
N GLU A 95 -0.98 22.93 9.16
CA GLU A 95 -1.52 24.30 9.18
C GLU A 95 -2.61 24.53 8.14
N MET A 96 -2.43 23.97 6.94
CA MET A 96 -3.42 24.10 5.87
C MET A 96 -4.75 23.43 6.25
N ILE A 97 -4.71 22.27 6.90
CA ILE A 97 -5.90 21.56 7.36
C ILE A 97 -6.65 22.39 8.38
N ILE A 98 -5.97 22.80 9.45
CA ILE A 98 -6.60 23.54 10.56
C ILE A 98 -7.16 24.89 10.07
N LYS A 99 -6.43 25.61 9.22
CA LYS A 99 -6.84 26.97 8.80
C LYS A 99 -7.85 26.99 7.64
N LYS A 100 -7.75 26.06 6.70
CA LYS A 100 -8.52 26.13 5.43
C LYS A 100 -9.53 25.01 5.24
N HIS A 101 -9.37 23.90 5.95
CA HIS A 101 -10.16 22.68 5.74
C HIS A 101 -10.76 22.16 7.06
N THR A 102 -10.98 23.03 8.04
CA THR A 102 -11.65 22.70 9.29
C THR A 102 -12.80 23.66 9.50
N LYS A 103 -14.01 23.12 9.69
CA LYS A 103 -15.26 23.86 9.91
C LYS A 103 -15.74 23.63 11.33
N SER A 104 -16.57 24.53 11.86
CA SER A 104 -16.98 24.56 13.28
C SER A 104 -17.59 23.26 13.85
N LYS A 105 -18.16 22.40 13.01
CA LYS A 105 -18.77 21.12 13.41
C LYS A 105 -17.83 19.91 13.29
N ASP A 106 -16.63 20.11 12.76
CA ASP A 106 -15.64 19.05 12.59
C ASP A 106 -15.03 18.64 13.93
N LEU A 107 -14.33 17.51 13.94
CA LEU A 107 -13.57 17.05 15.09
C LEU A 107 -12.09 16.96 14.71
N VAL A 108 -11.24 17.57 15.53
CA VAL A 108 -9.79 17.64 15.33
C VAL A 108 -9.10 16.70 16.30
N PHE A 109 -8.24 15.82 15.79
CA PHE A 109 -7.51 14.79 16.53
C PHE A 109 -6.02 15.07 16.53
N HIS A 110 -5.37 14.81 17.67
CA HIS A 110 -3.94 14.95 17.86
C HIS A 110 -3.47 14.01 19.00
N THR A 111 -2.18 13.65 19.03
CA THR A 111 -1.58 12.92 20.17
C THR A 111 -0.92 13.89 21.15
N ASP A 112 -0.70 13.49 22.40
CA ASP A 112 0.11 14.31 23.33
C ASP A 112 1.60 14.42 22.94
N MET A 113 2.04 13.61 21.98
CA MET A 113 3.43 13.60 21.52
C MET A 113 3.72 14.64 20.43
N SER A 114 4.93 15.21 20.48
CA SER A 114 5.46 16.06 19.42
C SER A 114 5.61 15.31 18.09
N GLY A 115 5.23 15.95 16.98
CA GLY A 115 5.28 15.34 15.64
C GLY A 115 4.09 14.42 15.34
N SER A 116 2.98 14.60 16.05
CA SER A 116 1.69 14.06 15.63
C SER A 116 1.17 14.78 14.39
N PRO A 117 0.48 14.08 13.49
CA PRO A 117 -0.39 14.72 12.52
C PRO A 117 -1.61 15.34 13.21
N PHE A 118 -2.18 16.39 12.60
CA PHE A 118 -3.55 16.81 12.87
C PHE A 118 -4.47 16.08 11.92
N PHE A 119 -5.39 15.28 12.46
CA PHE A 119 -6.47 14.64 11.69
C PHE A 119 -7.79 15.36 11.94
N VAL A 120 -8.63 15.45 10.91
CA VAL A 120 -9.93 16.13 10.96
C VAL A 120 -10.98 15.28 10.28
N ILE A 121 -12.09 15.03 10.99
CA ILE A 121 -13.30 14.43 10.41
C ILE A 121 -14.11 15.56 9.77
N GLN A 122 -14.33 15.51 8.46
CA GLN A 122 -15.18 16.46 7.74
C GLN A 122 -16.65 16.11 8.03
N SER A 123 -17.25 16.80 9.00
CA SER A 123 -18.60 16.54 9.51
C SER A 123 -19.69 16.70 8.45
N ASP A 124 -19.47 17.57 7.47
CA ASP A 124 -20.40 17.88 6.38
C ASP A 124 -20.17 17.03 5.12
N SER A 125 -19.22 16.09 5.15
CA SER A 125 -19.03 15.15 4.04
C SER A 125 -20.23 14.23 3.82
N LEU A 126 -21.10 14.07 4.83
CA LEU A 126 -22.38 13.37 4.73
C LEU A 126 -23.49 14.23 5.35
N GLU A 127 -24.31 14.83 4.50
CA GLU A 127 -25.37 15.73 4.94
C GLU A 127 -26.38 15.03 5.85
N GLY A 128 -26.73 15.68 6.97
CA GLY A 128 -27.71 15.17 7.94
C GLY A 128 -27.25 13.99 8.81
N LYS A 129 -26.00 13.52 8.68
CA LYS A 129 -25.48 12.39 9.47
C LYS A 129 -24.58 12.85 10.61
N SER A 130 -24.77 12.29 11.80
CA SER A 130 -23.89 12.51 12.95
C SER A 130 -22.66 11.60 12.89
N ILE A 131 -21.54 12.09 13.41
CA ILE A 131 -20.30 11.32 13.51
C ILE A 131 -20.47 10.24 14.57
N GLY A 132 -20.41 8.97 14.15
CA GLY A 132 -20.52 7.82 15.03
C GLY A 132 -19.21 7.47 15.74
N LYS A 133 -19.33 6.62 16.78
CA LYS A 133 -18.18 6.05 17.50
C LYS A 133 -17.18 5.32 16.57
N PRO A 134 -17.61 4.55 15.55
CA PRO A 134 -16.66 3.89 14.63
C PRO A 134 -15.76 4.88 13.90
N THR A 135 -16.30 6.01 13.42
CA THR A 135 -15.51 7.05 12.73
C THR A 135 -14.51 7.72 13.68
N ILE A 136 -14.92 8.00 14.91
CA ILE A 136 -14.05 8.57 15.96
C ILE A 136 -12.90 7.60 16.26
N GLN A 137 -13.21 6.31 16.47
CA GLN A 137 -12.24 5.27 16.75
C GLN A 137 -11.23 5.09 15.60
N GLN A 138 -11.71 5.04 14.36
CA GLN A 138 -10.86 4.94 13.17
C GLN A 138 -9.95 6.16 13.02
N THR A 139 -10.47 7.36 13.31
CA THR A 139 -9.65 8.58 13.25
C THR A 139 -8.60 8.59 14.36
N ALA A 140 -8.90 8.08 15.55
CA ALA A 140 -7.94 7.93 16.64
C ALA A 140 -6.82 6.94 16.29
N ASP A 141 -7.17 5.76 15.76
CA ASP A 141 -6.23 4.74 15.26
C ASP A 141 -5.31 5.32 14.17
N ALA A 142 -5.88 6.07 13.22
CA ALA A 142 -5.11 6.73 12.16
C ALA A 142 -4.14 7.77 12.75
N THR A 143 -4.61 8.61 13.68
CA THR A 143 -3.80 9.65 14.31
C THR A 143 -2.60 9.04 15.04
N CYS A 144 -2.82 7.96 15.79
CA CYS A 144 -1.75 7.18 16.43
C CYS A 144 -0.78 6.58 15.40
N THR A 145 -1.31 5.92 14.38
CA THR A 145 -0.55 5.21 13.34
C THR A 145 0.33 6.13 12.49
N PHE A 146 -0.11 7.35 12.21
CA PHE A 146 0.65 8.31 11.41
C PHE A 146 1.53 9.25 12.25
N SER A 147 1.48 9.13 13.57
CA SER A 147 2.39 9.82 14.50
C SER A 147 3.75 9.15 14.60
N LYS A 148 4.64 9.73 15.42
CA LYS A 148 5.92 9.10 15.79
C LYS A 148 5.76 7.75 16.50
N ALA A 149 4.59 7.43 17.07
CA ALA A 149 4.34 6.16 17.74
C ALA A 149 4.63 4.96 16.82
N PHE A 150 4.23 5.03 15.56
CA PHE A 150 4.53 4.00 14.56
C PHE A 150 6.02 3.84 14.31
N LYS A 151 6.75 4.95 14.17
CA LYS A 151 8.22 4.90 13.98
C LYS A 151 8.92 4.26 15.18
N LEU A 152 8.42 4.51 16.39
CA LEU A 152 8.96 3.99 17.64
C LEU A 152 8.49 2.57 17.97
N GLY A 153 7.55 2.00 17.22
CA GLY A 153 7.01 0.67 17.50
C GLY A 153 6.13 0.61 18.75
N LEU A 154 5.56 1.73 19.18
CA LEU A 154 4.60 1.77 20.27
C LEU A 154 3.28 1.15 19.82
N ALA A 155 2.67 0.31 20.66
CA ALA A 155 1.37 -0.28 20.35
C ALA A 155 0.21 0.74 20.46
N ARG A 156 0.38 1.74 21.33
CA ARG A 156 -0.60 2.77 21.68
C ARG A 156 0.08 4.11 21.94
N GLN A 157 -0.68 5.17 21.79
CA GLN A 157 -0.29 6.52 22.20
C GLN A 157 -1.54 7.29 22.59
N ASP A 158 -1.48 8.14 23.61
CA ASP A 158 -2.65 8.91 24.01
C ASP A 158 -3.08 9.86 22.89
N VAL A 159 -4.31 9.66 22.40
CA VAL A 159 -4.95 10.47 21.36
C VAL A 159 -6.19 11.10 21.94
N PHE A 160 -6.35 12.39 21.70
CA PHE A 160 -7.54 13.13 22.04
C PHE A 160 -8.14 13.79 20.81
N TYR A 161 -9.42 14.17 20.92
CA TYR A 161 -10.04 15.09 20.00
C TYR A 161 -10.64 16.31 20.71
N VAL A 162 -10.76 17.38 19.94
CA VAL A 162 -11.34 18.67 20.33
C VAL A 162 -12.13 19.27 19.18
N LYS A 163 -12.94 20.28 19.50
CA LYS A 163 -13.58 21.11 18.49
C LYS A 163 -12.57 22.12 17.89
N PRO A 164 -12.81 22.63 16.68
CA PRO A 164 -11.89 23.55 15.98
C PRO A 164 -11.63 24.86 16.72
N ASP A 165 -12.64 25.40 17.41
CA ASP A 165 -12.56 26.62 18.22
C ASP A 165 -11.57 26.50 19.39
N GLN A 166 -11.26 25.27 19.80
CA GLN A 166 -10.27 24.98 20.84
C GLN A 166 -8.82 25.00 20.32
N VAL A 167 -8.60 25.06 19.00
CA VAL A 167 -7.27 24.98 18.38
C VAL A 167 -6.76 26.38 18.05
N THR A 168 -5.78 26.89 18.80
CA THR A 168 -5.30 28.28 18.66
C THR A 168 -3.82 28.36 18.31
N LYS A 169 -3.43 29.40 17.58
CA LYS A 169 -2.01 29.76 17.35
C LYS A 169 -1.47 30.78 18.36
N GLU A 170 -2.26 31.16 19.34
CA GLU A 170 -1.82 32.05 20.41
C GLU A 170 -0.99 31.25 21.40
N ALA A 171 0.29 31.61 21.51
CA ALA A 171 1.15 31.13 22.58
C ALA A 171 0.82 31.86 23.89
N LYS A 172 1.27 31.32 25.03
CA LYS A 172 1.31 32.11 26.28
C LYS A 172 2.30 33.27 26.11
N ALA A 173 2.06 34.37 26.83
CA ALA A 173 2.91 35.55 26.76
C ALA A 173 4.39 35.17 27.03
N GLY A 174 5.27 35.39 26.05
CA GLY A 174 6.70 35.08 26.13
C GLY A 174 7.16 33.79 25.41
N GLU A 175 6.24 32.95 24.93
CA GLU A 175 6.59 31.73 24.18
C GLU A 175 6.31 31.90 22.68
N TYR A 176 7.15 31.30 21.82
CA TYR A 176 6.94 31.30 20.36
C TYR A 176 6.55 29.90 19.89
N LEU A 177 5.40 29.76 19.23
CA LEU A 177 4.99 28.48 18.65
C LEU A 177 5.76 28.20 17.36
N GLN A 178 6.34 27.00 17.29
CA GLN A 178 6.95 26.52 16.06
C GLN A 178 5.90 26.36 14.95
N LYS A 179 6.36 26.41 13.69
CA LYS A 179 5.51 26.16 12.52
C LYS A 179 4.82 24.79 12.64
N GLY A 180 3.50 24.75 12.44
CA GLY A 180 2.68 23.55 12.60
C GLY A 180 2.29 23.19 14.03
N ALA A 181 2.75 23.92 15.04
CA ALA A 181 2.29 23.76 16.41
C ALA A 181 1.02 24.59 16.67
N PHE A 182 0.12 24.04 17.47
CA PHE A 182 -1.10 24.69 17.91
C PHE A 182 -1.30 24.41 19.40
N MET A 183 -1.86 25.39 20.10
CA MET A 183 -2.27 25.27 21.49
C MET A 183 -3.72 24.79 21.53
N ILE A 184 -4.00 23.83 22.41
CA ILE A 184 -5.34 23.32 22.65
C ILE A 184 -5.88 23.94 23.93
N LYS A 185 -7.02 24.62 23.85
CA LYS A 185 -7.70 25.26 25.00
C LYS A 185 -8.94 24.44 25.41
N GLY A 186 -9.25 24.44 26.71
CA GLY A 186 -10.46 23.80 27.24
C GLY A 186 -10.35 22.28 27.36
N LYS A 187 -11.51 21.59 27.37
CA LYS A 187 -11.60 20.16 27.65
C LYS A 187 -11.21 19.32 26.42
N THR A 188 -10.29 18.38 26.62
CA THR A 188 -9.95 17.33 25.64
C THR A 188 -10.73 16.05 25.93
N THR A 189 -11.05 15.28 24.89
CA THR A 189 -11.66 13.95 25.04
C THR A 189 -10.71 12.89 24.50
N TYR A 190 -10.20 12.04 25.39
CA TYR A 190 -9.31 10.95 25.02
C TYR A 190 -10.09 9.76 24.46
N VAL A 191 -9.49 9.10 23.48
CA VAL A 191 -10.06 7.95 22.79
C VAL A 191 -9.03 6.85 22.81
N ASP A 192 -9.44 5.66 23.26
CA ASP A 192 -8.60 4.47 23.17
C ASP A 192 -8.22 4.19 21.71
N ASN A 193 -7.05 3.63 21.46
CA ASN A 193 -6.57 3.42 20.08
C ASN A 193 -5.61 2.24 19.96
N ARG A 194 -5.21 2.00 18.71
CA ARG A 194 -4.17 1.04 18.36
C ARG A 194 -3.45 1.44 17.07
N ILE A 195 -2.23 0.94 16.89
CA ILE A 195 -1.60 0.96 15.57
C ILE A 195 -2.35 0.01 14.64
N ASN A 196 -2.93 0.58 13.59
CA ASN A 196 -3.76 -0.13 12.63
C ASN A 196 -3.70 0.61 11.29
N CYS A 197 -3.09 -0.02 10.28
CA CYS A 197 -2.87 0.60 8.99
C CYS A 197 -3.08 -0.38 7.85
N ALA A 198 -3.80 0.06 6.83
CA ALA A 198 -3.85 -0.57 5.52
C ALA A 198 -3.67 0.47 4.43
N VAL A 199 -3.14 0.03 3.30
CA VAL A 199 -3.06 0.78 2.05
C VAL A 199 -3.85 0.02 1.00
N GLY A 200 -4.78 0.69 0.34
CA GLY A 200 -5.64 0.09 -0.67
C GLY A 200 -5.89 1.01 -1.86
N ILE A 201 -6.51 0.43 -2.88
CA ILE A 201 -6.94 1.15 -4.09
C ILE A 201 -8.47 1.18 -4.14
N THR A 202 -9.05 2.36 -4.33
CA THR A 202 -10.51 2.52 -4.50
C THR A 202 -10.95 2.03 -5.89
N GLU A 203 -12.25 1.88 -6.11
CA GLU A 203 -12.81 1.54 -7.43
C GLU A 203 -12.42 2.55 -8.52
N GLU A 204 -12.22 3.81 -8.11
CA GLU A 204 -11.82 4.91 -8.99
C GLU A 204 -10.30 4.94 -9.25
N GLY A 205 -9.53 3.99 -8.70
CA GLY A 205 -8.08 3.91 -8.88
C GLY A 205 -7.27 4.81 -7.94
N ARG A 206 -7.88 5.40 -6.91
CA ARG A 206 -7.20 6.27 -5.94
C ARG A 206 -6.56 5.47 -4.83
N ILE A 207 -5.36 5.87 -4.40
CA ILE A 207 -4.67 5.24 -3.27
C ILE A 207 -5.17 5.85 -1.96
N MET A 208 -5.66 5.00 -1.07
CA MET A 208 -6.17 5.37 0.24
C MET A 208 -5.37 4.65 1.33
N ALA A 209 -5.08 5.35 2.43
CA ALA A 209 -4.42 4.76 3.59
C ALA A 209 -5.07 5.20 4.90
N GLY A 210 -5.35 4.22 5.76
CA GLY A 210 -6.06 4.43 7.02
C GLY A 210 -6.22 3.14 7.80
N PRO A 211 -7.10 3.10 8.80
CA PRO A 211 -7.42 1.90 9.55
C PRO A 211 -7.96 0.79 8.65
N VAL A 212 -7.67 -0.47 8.98
CA VAL A 212 -8.07 -1.64 8.17
C VAL A 212 -9.58 -1.68 7.92
N GLU A 213 -10.40 -1.30 8.88
CA GLU A 213 -11.87 -1.28 8.80
C GLU A 213 -12.37 -0.26 7.75
N ALA A 214 -11.74 0.90 7.69
CA ALA A 214 -12.05 1.94 6.71
C ALA A 214 -11.59 1.52 5.30
N VAL A 215 -10.37 1.00 5.19
CA VAL A 215 -9.77 0.61 3.91
C VAL A 215 -10.46 -0.62 3.31
N SER A 216 -10.74 -1.63 4.12
CA SER A 216 -11.39 -2.87 3.66
C SER A 216 -12.82 -2.65 3.14
N LYS A 217 -13.51 -1.60 3.61
CA LYS A 217 -14.87 -1.28 3.16
C LYS A 217 -14.90 -0.48 1.86
N ASN A 218 -13.90 0.38 1.63
CA ASN A 218 -13.89 1.35 0.54
C ASN A 218 -12.91 1.02 -0.60
N CYS A 219 -12.02 0.03 -0.42
CA CYS A 219 -11.04 -0.38 -1.43
C CYS A 219 -11.36 -1.74 -2.04
N THR A 220 -11.08 -1.90 -3.33
CA THR A 220 -11.23 -3.17 -4.05
C THR A 220 -10.17 -4.19 -3.62
N SER A 221 -8.94 -3.70 -3.41
CA SER A 221 -7.80 -4.48 -2.93
C SER A 221 -7.01 -3.66 -1.92
N TYR A 222 -6.52 -4.32 -0.87
CA TYR A 222 -5.75 -3.67 0.18
C TYR A 222 -4.68 -4.57 0.80
N VAL A 223 -3.68 -3.93 1.39
CA VAL A 223 -2.59 -4.57 2.11
C VAL A 223 -2.50 -3.93 3.49
N GLN A 224 -2.62 -4.76 4.52
CA GLN A 224 -2.37 -4.36 5.89
C GLN A 224 -0.86 -4.27 6.14
N ILE A 225 -0.44 -3.15 6.73
CA ILE A 225 0.94 -2.89 7.09
C ILE A 225 1.06 -2.64 8.59
N GLY A 226 2.15 -3.15 9.16
CA GLY A 226 2.55 -2.90 10.55
C GLY A 226 3.91 -2.24 10.61
N GLN A 227 4.31 -1.84 11.82
CA GLN A 227 5.67 -1.37 12.07
C GLN A 227 6.68 -2.48 11.76
N GLY A 228 7.81 -2.14 11.16
CA GLY A 228 8.87 -3.10 10.87
C GLY A 228 10.20 -2.43 10.58
N ASP A 229 11.12 -3.20 10.04
CA ASP A 229 12.50 -2.81 9.74
C ASP A 229 12.74 -2.51 8.25
N GLN A 230 11.80 -2.87 7.37
CA GLN A 230 11.98 -2.69 5.94
C GLN A 230 11.76 -1.23 5.51
N LYS A 231 12.61 -0.76 4.60
CA LYS A 231 12.49 0.57 3.99
C LYS A 231 11.13 0.74 3.31
N THR A 232 10.50 1.89 3.51
CA THR A 232 9.20 2.26 2.93
C THR A 232 9.16 2.05 1.41
N SER A 233 10.23 2.39 0.69
CA SER A 233 10.31 2.21 -0.77
C SER A 233 10.26 0.74 -1.22
N ARG A 234 10.79 -0.20 -0.42
CA ARG A 234 10.71 -1.63 -0.70
C ARG A 234 9.29 -2.14 -0.48
N VAL A 235 8.67 -1.75 0.63
CA VAL A 235 7.30 -2.14 0.97
C VAL A 235 6.31 -1.56 -0.03
N ALA A 236 6.47 -0.30 -0.43
CA ALA A 236 5.64 0.35 -1.44
C ALA A 236 5.66 -0.41 -2.78
N LYS A 237 6.83 -0.90 -3.23
CA LYS A 237 6.93 -1.75 -4.44
C LYS A 237 6.21 -3.09 -4.29
N LEU A 238 6.17 -3.65 -3.08
CA LEU A 238 5.44 -4.88 -2.81
C LEU A 238 3.93 -4.64 -2.77
N ILE A 239 3.49 -3.50 -2.22
CA ILE A 239 2.09 -3.05 -2.24
C ILE A 239 1.64 -2.81 -3.68
N GLN A 240 2.41 -2.06 -4.47
CA GLN A 240 2.12 -1.77 -5.88
C GLN A 240 1.92 -3.06 -6.69
N LYS A 241 2.72 -4.10 -6.44
CA LYS A 241 2.54 -5.40 -7.11
C LYS A 241 1.26 -6.13 -6.72
N LYS A 242 0.70 -5.85 -5.54
CA LYS A 242 -0.50 -6.51 -5.02
C LYS A 242 -1.78 -5.76 -5.36
N ILE A 243 -1.77 -4.42 -5.29
CA ILE A 243 -2.97 -3.60 -5.49
C ILE A 243 -2.94 -2.76 -6.77
N GLY A 244 -1.80 -2.69 -7.45
CA GLY A 244 -1.60 -1.77 -8.58
C GLY A 244 -1.35 -0.33 -8.13
N GLY A 245 -1.64 0.62 -9.02
CA GLY A 245 -1.54 2.06 -8.75
C GLY A 245 -0.14 2.66 -8.88
N ASP A 246 -0.09 3.96 -8.58
CA ASP A 246 1.12 4.76 -8.68
C ASP A 246 2.02 4.59 -7.44
N LEU A 247 3.33 4.43 -7.67
CA LEU A 247 4.28 4.16 -6.61
C LEU A 247 4.45 5.36 -5.66
N ASP A 248 4.44 6.58 -6.18
CA ASP A 248 4.66 7.80 -5.40
C ASP A 248 3.44 8.09 -4.52
N ASP A 249 2.24 7.83 -5.04
CA ASP A 249 0.98 7.93 -4.29
C ASP A 249 0.96 6.92 -3.12
N ILE A 250 1.42 5.67 -3.35
CA ILE A 250 1.58 4.66 -2.29
C ILE A 250 2.59 5.10 -1.23
N ILE A 251 3.77 5.57 -1.62
CA ILE A 251 4.82 6.01 -0.68
C ILE A 251 4.29 7.15 0.20
N ARG A 252 3.57 8.08 -0.41
CA ARG A 252 2.99 9.24 0.26
C ARG A 252 1.86 8.87 1.23
N ALA A 253 1.09 7.84 0.90
CA ALA A 253 0.00 7.34 1.74
C ALA A 253 0.52 6.60 2.98
N MET A 254 1.70 5.97 2.90
CA MET A 254 2.28 5.17 3.99
C MET A 254 2.71 6.00 5.22
N PRO A 255 2.71 5.39 6.43
CA PRO A 255 3.24 6.00 7.64
C PRO A 255 4.77 6.17 7.57
N THR A 256 5.29 7.08 8.40
CA THR A 256 6.73 7.31 8.48
C THR A 256 7.40 6.26 9.37
N GLY A 257 8.52 5.69 8.90
CA GLY A 257 9.22 4.62 9.60
C GLY A 257 9.35 3.35 8.77
N GLY A 258 10.04 2.36 9.32
CA GLY A 258 10.12 1.04 8.70
C GLY A 258 8.77 0.33 8.78
N CYS A 259 8.42 -0.40 7.73
CA CYS A 259 7.12 -1.06 7.60
C CYS A 259 7.32 -2.55 7.34
N ARG A 260 6.34 -3.37 7.73
CA ARG A 260 6.20 -4.77 7.32
C ARG A 260 4.81 -5.00 6.74
N ILE A 261 4.70 -5.96 5.82
CA ILE A 261 3.39 -6.42 5.34
C ILE A 261 2.91 -7.51 6.28
N GLU A 262 1.71 -7.35 6.84
CA GLU A 262 1.11 -8.35 7.73
C GLU A 262 0.14 -9.25 6.99
N ARG A 263 -0.77 -8.66 6.22
CA ARG A 263 -1.83 -9.39 5.50
C ARG A 263 -2.18 -8.66 4.21
N SER A 264 -2.72 -9.40 3.23
CA SER A 264 -3.38 -8.80 2.06
C SER A 264 -4.80 -9.34 1.94
N GLY A 265 -5.73 -8.49 1.55
CA GLY A 265 -7.13 -8.83 1.32
C GLY A 265 -7.66 -8.21 0.03
N SER A 266 -8.62 -8.87 -0.59
CA SER A 266 -9.47 -8.29 -1.63
C SER A 266 -10.89 -8.20 -1.11
N ALA A 267 -11.54 -7.05 -1.30
CA ALA A 267 -12.97 -6.95 -1.06
C ALA A 267 -13.66 -7.73 -2.18
N LYS A 268 -14.44 -8.76 -1.82
CA LYS A 268 -15.32 -9.45 -2.78
C LYS A 268 -16.18 -8.40 -3.47
N THR A 269 -16.16 -8.45 -4.79
CA THR A 269 -16.91 -7.61 -5.71
C THR A 269 -18.35 -7.45 -5.23
N LEU A 270 -18.72 -6.26 -4.72
CA LEU A 270 -20.11 -5.85 -4.62
C LEU A 270 -20.60 -5.54 -6.04
N ARG A 271 -20.79 -6.58 -6.86
CA ARG A 271 -21.59 -6.41 -8.08
C ARG A 271 -23.03 -6.24 -7.62
N PRO A 272 -23.72 -5.12 -7.92
CA PRO A 272 -25.17 -5.10 -7.81
C PRO A 272 -25.69 -6.22 -8.72
N LYS A 273 -26.48 -7.14 -8.15
CA LYS A 273 -27.29 -8.06 -8.95
C LYS A 273 -28.14 -7.18 -9.86
N LYS A 274 -27.85 -7.17 -11.16
CA LYS A 274 -28.81 -6.68 -12.15
C LYS A 274 -30.08 -7.50 -11.93
N GLU A 275 -31.11 -6.86 -11.37
CA GLU A 275 -32.46 -7.39 -11.41
C GLU A 275 -32.78 -7.64 -12.88
N LYS A 276 -32.98 -8.91 -13.22
CA LYS A 276 -33.67 -9.27 -14.45
C LYS A 276 -35.09 -8.73 -14.29
N LYS A 277 -35.38 -7.61 -14.96
CA LYS A 277 -36.75 -7.31 -15.36
C LYS A 277 -37.19 -8.45 -16.28
N SER A 278 -38.07 -9.29 -15.77
CA SER A 278 -38.93 -10.14 -16.58
C SER A 278 -40.06 -9.26 -17.09
N ASP A 279 -40.01 -8.94 -18.39
CA ASP A 279 -41.21 -8.68 -19.18
C ASP A 279 -41.71 -10.02 -19.73
#